data_AF-A0A962MDM8-F1
#
_entry.id   AF-A0A962MDM8-F1
#
_cell.length_a   1.000
_cell.length_b   1.000
_cell.length_c   1.000
_cell.angle_alpha   90.00
_cell.angle_beta   90.00
_cell.angle_gamma   90.00
#
_symmetry.space_group_name_H-M   'P 1'
#
loop_
_entity.id
_entity.type
_entity.pdbx_description
1 polymer ?
#
loop_
_entity_poly.entity_id
_entity_poly.type
_entity_poly.pdbx_seq_one_letter_code
_entity_poly.pdbx_strand_id
1 'polypeptide(L)'
;ERFNSPLTEPYDQYRPALHKSASQFIRQWADAVLFVNYQTFIRKEDAGFNKQIIRGVGSGERILHTTERPGYLAKNRYSLPDEMPFDWNTLMGAISAYLNPPKTQSTATKKEAA
;
A
#
# COMPACT_ATOMS: atom_id res chain seq x y z
N GLU A 1 -5.73 -15.97 9.39
CA GLU A 1 -6.71 -17.00 8.99
C GLU A 1 -6.42 -17.34 7.54
N ARG A 2 -6.31 -18.64 7.21
CA ARG A 2 -5.85 -19.10 5.89
C ARG A 2 -6.91 -18.86 4.83
N PHE A 3 -6.54 -18.27 3.71
CA PHE A 3 -7.43 -18.13 2.57
C PHE A 3 -7.36 -19.39 1.71
N ASN A 4 -8.46 -20.14 1.62
CA ASN A 4 -8.57 -21.35 0.82
C ASN A 4 -9.43 -21.04 -0.41
N SER A 5 -8.81 -20.93 -1.58
CA SER A 5 -9.50 -20.85 -2.86
C SER A 5 -9.27 -22.14 -3.64
N PRO A 6 -10.27 -22.65 -4.38
CA PRO A 6 -10.12 -23.86 -5.19
C PRO A 6 -9.19 -23.67 -6.41
N LEU A 7 -8.84 -22.43 -6.76
CA LEU A 7 -8.03 -22.09 -7.94
C LEU A 7 -6.58 -21.70 -7.59
N THR A 8 -6.29 -21.42 -6.32
CA THR A 8 -4.98 -20.93 -5.90
C THR A 8 -4.52 -21.66 -4.65
N GLU A 9 -3.21 -21.83 -4.52
CA GLU A 9 -2.64 -22.39 -3.30
C GLU A 9 -3.09 -21.58 -2.07
N PRO A 10 -3.44 -22.25 -0.97
CA PRO A 10 -3.83 -21.56 0.24
C PRO A 10 -2.69 -20.73 0.83
N TYR A 11 -2.92 -19.43 0.98
CA TYR A 11 -1.97 -18.50 1.56
C TYR A 11 -2.51 -17.87 2.85
N ASP A 12 -1.58 -17.39 3.67
CA ASP A 12 -1.89 -16.61 4.86
C ASP A 12 -1.98 -15.13 4.52
N GLN A 13 -2.97 -14.47 5.13
CA GLN A 13 -3.24 -13.06 4.92
C GLN A 13 -3.24 -12.32 6.26
N TYR A 14 -2.59 -11.16 6.30
CA TYR A 14 -2.69 -10.23 7.43
C TYR A 14 -4.10 -9.62 7.48
N ARG A 15 -4.75 -9.80 8.64
CA ARG A 15 -6.10 -9.31 8.90
C ARG A 15 -6.16 -8.66 10.29
N PRO A 16 -7.09 -7.72 10.52
CA PRO A 16 -7.37 -7.22 11.86
C PRO A 16 -7.71 -8.36 12.82
N ALA A 17 -7.22 -8.28 14.06
CA ALA A 17 -7.51 -9.23 15.12
C ALA A 17 -8.95 -9.05 15.65
N LEU A 18 -9.92 -9.44 14.83
CA LEU A 18 -11.36 -9.30 15.07
C LEU A 18 -12.08 -10.54 14.57
N HIS A 19 -13.27 -10.80 15.12
CA HIS A 19 -14.15 -11.85 14.58
C HIS A 19 -14.49 -11.56 13.12
N LYS A 20 -14.58 -12.61 12.28
CA LYS A 20 -14.74 -12.50 10.82
C LYS A 20 -15.87 -11.56 10.42
N SER A 21 -17.05 -11.73 11.03
CA SER A 21 -18.24 -10.91 10.74
C SER A 21 -18.04 -9.44 11.14
N ALA A 22 -17.42 -9.19 12.29
CA ALA A 22 -17.16 -7.84 12.78
C ALA A 22 -16.13 -7.13 11.89
N SER A 23 -15.05 -7.83 11.51
CA SER A 23 -14.07 -7.31 10.56
C SER A 23 -14.71 -6.96 9.22
N GLN A 24 -15.58 -7.83 8.69
CA GLN A 24 -16.28 -7.56 7.44
C GLN A 24 -17.17 -6.32 7.52
N PHE A 25 -17.93 -6.17 8.60
CA PHE A 25 -18.79 -5.01 8.82
C PHE A 25 -17.98 -3.71 8.90
N ILE A 26 -16.91 -3.69 9.72
CA ILE A 26 -16.05 -2.50 9.88
C ILE A 26 -15.38 -2.14 8.54
N ARG A 27 -14.86 -3.12 7.80
CA ARG A 27 -14.24 -2.86 6.48
C ARG A 27 -15.25 -2.38 5.44
N GLN A 28 -16.50 -2.84 5.52
CA GLN A 28 -17.55 -2.37 4.64
C GLN A 28 -17.89 -0.91 4.94
N TRP A 29 -18.03 -0.57 6.23
CA TRP A 29 -18.33 0.77 6.71
C TRP A 29 -17.20 1.77 6.48
N ALA A 30 -15.95 1.39 6.78
CA ALA A 30 -14.78 2.26 6.65
C ALA A 30 -14.48 2.64 5.20
N ASP A 31 -14.13 3.91 4.96
CA ASP A 31 -13.76 4.38 3.62
C ASP A 31 -12.35 3.98 3.21
N ALA A 32 -11.43 3.88 4.17
CA ALA A 32 -10.09 3.36 3.98
C ALA A 32 -9.74 2.31 5.04
N VAL A 33 -9.08 1.24 4.58
CA VAL A 33 -8.45 0.21 5.41
C VAL A 33 -7.04 0.07 4.86
N LEU A 34 -6.03 0.42 5.66
CA LEU A 34 -4.65 0.49 5.19
C LEU A 34 -3.79 -0.50 5.96
N PHE A 35 -2.80 -1.07 5.29
CA PHE A 35 -1.87 -2.02 5.90
C PHE A 35 -0.49 -1.38 6.01
N VAL A 36 0.15 -1.52 7.18
CA VAL A 36 1.50 -0.98 7.41
C VAL A 36 2.46 -2.12 7.65
N ASN A 37 3.58 -2.10 6.93
CA ASN A 37 4.66 -3.07 7.13
C ASN A 37 6.03 -2.39 7.10
N TYR A 38 7.03 -3.03 7.68
CA TYR A 38 8.41 -2.60 7.56
C TYR A 38 8.95 -2.92 6.16
N GLN A 39 9.64 -1.95 5.56
CA GLN A 39 10.33 -2.19 4.30
C GLN A 39 11.60 -3.00 4.58
N THR A 40 11.62 -4.22 4.04
CA THR A 40 12.82 -5.06 4.07
C THR A 40 13.59 -4.89 2.77
N PHE A 41 14.74 -4.22 2.83
CA PHE A 41 15.65 -4.17 1.68
C PHE A 41 16.54 -5.42 1.72
N ILE A 42 16.55 -6.16 0.62
CA ILE A 42 17.45 -7.29 0.45
C ILE A 42 18.73 -6.73 -0.20
N ARG A 43 19.78 -6.51 0.60
CA ARG A 43 21.11 -6.25 0.04
C ARG A 43 21.78 -7.60 -0.21
N LYS A 44 22.08 -7.87 -1.48
CA LYS A 44 22.92 -9.00 -1.88
C LYS A 44 24.37 -8.51 -1.84
N GLU A 45 25.14 -8.98 -0.88
CA GLU A 45 26.58 -8.75 -0.84
C GLU A 45 27.28 -9.99 -1.40
N ASP A 46 28.05 -9.80 -2.46
CA ASP A 46 28.88 -10.85 -3.04
C ASP A 46 30.16 -11.00 -2.20
N ALA A 47 30.11 -11.92 -1.23
CA ALA A 47 31.31 -12.47 -0.63
C ALA A 47 31.90 -13.45 -1.66
N GLY A 48 32.95 -13.05 -2.37
CA GLY A 48 33.62 -13.86 -3.40
C GLY A 48 33.85 -15.31 -2.96
N PHE A 49 33.81 -16.24 -3.94
CA PHE A 49 33.51 -17.69 -3.84
C PHE A 49 32.05 -18.10 -4.04
N ASN A 50 31.39 -17.55 -5.09
CA ASN A 50 30.14 -18.09 -5.64
C ASN A 50 29.01 -18.33 -4.59
N LYS A 51 29.04 -17.56 -3.49
CA LYS A 51 28.10 -17.65 -2.37
C LYS A 51 27.48 -16.27 -2.17
N GLN A 52 26.28 -16.08 -2.70
CA GLN A 52 25.50 -14.87 -2.45
C GLN A 52 24.99 -14.91 -1.01
N ILE A 53 25.45 -13.99 -0.17
CA ILE A 53 24.91 -13.80 1.17
C ILE A 53 23.78 -12.77 1.05
N ILE A 54 22.55 -13.26 1.17
CA ILE A 54 21.35 -12.44 1.18
C ILE A 54 21.16 -11.93 2.61
N ARG A 55 21.53 -10.68 2.89
CA ARG A 55 21.33 -10.07 4.20
C ARG A 55 20.15 -9.09 4.12
N GLY A 56 19.07 -9.42 4.83
CA GLY A 56 17.94 -8.52 4.98
C GLY A 56 18.35 -7.35 5.86
N VAL A 57 18.47 -6.15 5.28
CA VAL A 57 18.67 -4.91 6.03
C VAL A 57 17.30 -4.27 6.17
N GLY A 58 16.67 -4.42 7.34
CA GLY A 58 15.46 -3.69 7.67
C GLY A 58 15.83 -2.23 7.91
N SER A 59 15.42 -1.31 7.04
CA SER A 59 15.73 0.13 7.18
C SER A 59 15.00 0.79 8.35
N GLY A 60 14.15 0.05 9.08
CA GLY A 60 13.27 0.59 10.12
C GLY A 60 12.11 1.43 9.58
N GLU A 61 12.17 1.82 8.30
CA GLU A 61 11.13 2.55 7.60
C GLU A 61 9.88 1.70 7.42
N ARG A 62 8.73 2.35 7.62
CA ARG A 62 7.41 1.76 7.50
C ARG A 62 6.77 2.24 6.20
N ILE A 63 6.25 1.30 5.42
CA ILE A 63 5.45 1.56 4.24
C ILE A 63 3.99 1.35 4.59
N LEU A 64 3.17 2.27 4.10
CA LEU A 64 1.72 2.19 4.08
C LEU A 64 1.28 1.66 2.71
N HIS A 65 0.63 0.50 2.70
CA HIS A 65 0.00 -0.10 1.54
C HIS A 65 -1.50 0.27 1.52
N THR A 66 -1.96 0.82 0.41
CA THR A 66 -3.34 1.31 0.27
C THR A 66 -4.22 0.40 -0.60
N THR A 67 -3.60 -0.43 -1.44
CA THR A 67 -4.28 -1.34 -2.38
C THR A 67 -4.27 -2.78 -1.88
N GLU A 68 -5.36 -3.52 -2.09
CA GLU A 68 -5.47 -4.91 -1.65
C GLU A 68 -4.47 -5.81 -2.37
N ARG A 69 -3.77 -6.67 -1.61
CA ARG A 69 -2.91 -7.73 -2.16
C ARG A 69 -3.20 -9.06 -1.45
N PRO A 70 -2.86 -10.21 -2.05
CA PRO A 70 -3.07 -11.51 -1.40
C PRO A 70 -2.51 -11.58 0.03
N GLY A 71 -1.36 -10.94 0.30
CA GLY A 71 -0.74 -10.94 1.62
C GLY A 71 -1.48 -10.12 2.69
N TYR A 72 -2.31 -9.14 2.35
CA TYR A 72 -2.94 -8.23 3.32
C TYR A 72 -4.23 -7.60 2.80
N LEU A 73 -5.18 -7.36 3.71
CA LEU A 73 -6.39 -6.64 3.37
C LEU A 73 -6.14 -5.13 3.35
N ALA A 74 -6.52 -4.47 2.25
CA ALA A 74 -6.58 -3.02 2.16
C ALA A 74 -7.80 -2.59 1.34
N LYS A 75 -8.25 -1.36 1.56
CA LYS A 75 -9.39 -0.73 0.89
C LYS A 75 -9.06 0.75 0.75
N ASN A 76 -9.18 1.27 -0.47
CA ASN A 76 -8.90 2.66 -0.78
C ASN A 76 -10.00 3.23 -1.67
N ARG A 77 -10.76 4.19 -1.15
CA ARG A 77 -11.76 4.97 -1.89
C ARG A 77 -11.25 6.35 -2.33
N TYR A 78 -10.07 6.74 -1.88
CA TYR A 78 -9.52 8.10 -2.06
C TYR A 78 -8.52 8.16 -3.23
N SER A 79 -8.50 7.16 -4.11
CA SER A 79 -7.56 7.06 -5.24
C SER A 79 -6.09 7.31 -4.85
N LEU A 80 -5.71 6.92 -3.63
CA LEU A 80 -4.32 7.05 -3.13
C LEU A 80 -3.37 6.14 -3.93
N PRO A 81 -2.07 6.48 -3.99
CA PRO A 81 -1.04 5.62 -4.55
C PRO A 81 -0.97 4.25 -3.85
N ASP A 82 -0.58 3.20 -4.57
CA ASP A 82 -0.52 1.82 -4.06
C ASP A 82 0.34 1.67 -2.79
N GLU A 83 1.46 2.39 -2.75
CA GLU A 83 2.43 2.38 -1.65
C GLU A 83 2.87 3.82 -1.35
N MET A 84 2.97 4.15 -0.06
CA MET A 84 3.47 5.45 0.38
C MET A 84 4.20 5.34 1.72
N PRO A 85 5.06 6.30 2.08
CA PRO A 85 5.69 6.33 3.40
C PRO A 85 4.63 6.41 4.50
N PHE A 86 4.87 5.73 5.64
CA PHE A 86 4.03 5.86 6.82
C PHE A 86 4.28 7.20 7.53
N ASP A 87 3.77 8.27 6.93
CA ASP A 87 3.78 9.61 7.48
C ASP A 87 2.37 10.21 7.45
N TRP A 88 1.98 10.83 8.57
CA TRP A 88 0.64 11.37 8.75
C TRP A 88 0.35 12.54 7.80
N ASN A 89 1.32 13.43 7.59
CA ASN A 89 1.15 14.60 6.74
C ASN A 89 0.97 14.19 5.27
N THR A 90 1.76 13.21 4.84
CA THR A 90 1.66 12.64 3.49
C THR A 90 0.29 11.99 3.26
N LEU A 91 -0.22 11.23 4.22
CA LEU A 91 -1.55 10.59 4.14
C LEU A 91 -2.68 11.62 4.07
N MET A 92 -2.67 12.59 5.00
CA MET A 92 -3.71 13.62 5.05
C MET A 92 -3.67 14.56 3.84
N GLY A 93 -2.47 14.89 3.33
CA GLY A 93 -2.32 15.66 2.12
C GLY A 93 -2.96 14.97 0.91
N ALA A 94 -2.72 13.67 0.76
CA ALA A 94 -3.29 12.88 -0.33
C ALA A 94 -4.82 12.72 -0.21
N ILE A 95 -5.35 12.47 0.99
CA ILE A 95 -6.80 12.42 1.23
C ILE A 95 -7.45 13.79 0.96
N SER A 96 -6.83 14.88 1.43
CA SER A 96 -7.34 16.25 1.21
C SER A 96 -7.38 16.61 -0.27
N ALA A 97 -6.35 16.23 -1.04
CA ALA A 97 -6.31 16.44 -2.48
C ALA A 97 -7.42 15.67 -3.22
N TYR A 98 -7.79 14.48 -2.74
CA TYR A 98 -8.92 13.74 -3.28
C TYR A 98 -10.27 14.38 -2.92
N LEU A 99 -10.46 14.78 -1.66
CA LEU A 99 -11.71 15.40 -1.21
C LEU A 99 -11.95 16.77 -1.84
N ASN A 100 -10.87 17.52 -2.05
CA ASN A 100 -10.89 18.82 -2.70
C ASN A 100 -10.11 18.72 -4.01
N PRO A 101 -10.71 18.15 -5.08
CA PRO A 101 -10.04 18.10 -6.36
C PRO A 101 -9.70 19.54 -6.76
N PRO A 102 -8.44 19.84 -7.13
CA PRO A 102 -8.10 21.15 -7.62
C PRO A 102 -8.97 21.43 -8.84
N LYS A 103 -9.75 22.51 -8.80
CA LYS A 103 -10.56 22.96 -9.94
C LYS A 103 -9.61 23.09 -11.12
N THR A 104 -9.73 22.19 -12.10
CA THR A 104 -8.90 22.18 -13.31
C THR A 104 -9.03 23.54 -14.00
N GLN A 105 -8.05 24.42 -13.79
CA GLN A 105 -7.87 25.56 -14.66
C GLN A 105 -7.33 25.00 -15.96
N SER A 106 -8.19 24.95 -16.97
CA SER A 106 -7.80 24.75 -18.36
C SER A 106 -6.81 25.87 -18.73
N THR A 107 -5.51 25.59 -18.61
CA THR A 107 -4.49 26.39 -19.28
C THR A 107 -4.54 26.03 -20.76
N ALA A 108 -5.40 26.77 -21.48
CA ALA A 108 -5.36 26.86 -22.92
C ALA A 108 -3.91 27.12 -23.34
N THR A 109 -3.31 26.15 -24.00
CA THR A 109 -1.99 26.25 -24.58
C THR A 109 -2.08 27.30 -25.69
N LYS A 110 -1.69 28.53 -25.38
CA LYS A 110 -1.33 29.52 -26.39
C LYS A 110 -0.06 28.98 -27.06
N LYS A 111 -0.23 28.20 -28.12
CA LYS A 111 0.85 27.90 -29.05
C LYS A 111 0.85 29.01 -30.10
N GLU A 112 1.65 30.03 -29.83
CA GLU A 112 2.28 30.84 -30.88
C GLU A 112 3.06 29.90 -31.81
N ALA A 113 2.83 30.00 -33.12
CA ALA A 113 3.82 29.70 -34.15
C ALA A 113 3.34 30.26 -35.50
N ALA A 114 4.06 31.31 -35.94
CA ALA A 114 4.34 31.76 -37.31
C ALA A 114 3.18 32.09 -38.26
#